data_AF-A0A2S6A4A1-F1
#
_entry.id   AF-A0A2S6A4A1-F1
#
_cell.length_a   1.000
_cell.length_b   1.000
_cell.length_c   1.000
_cell.angle_alpha   90.00
_cell.angle_beta   90.00
_cell.angle_gamma   90.00
#
_symmetry.space_group_name_H-M   'P 1'
#
loop_
_entity.id
_entity.type
_entity.pdbx_description
1 polymer ?
#
loop_
_entity_poly.entity_id
_entity_poly.type
_entity_poly.pdbx_seq_one_letter_code
_entity_poly.pdbx_strand_id
1 'polypeptide(L)'
;MIDQPPSSIGPEIPPDFAGLSAAMRNAFIAFAATGDPGWPRFDTTERIRRIWTNPPGLDSDTLSTSRRIWQREPRPRSAELGRRPHTE
;
A
#
# COMPACT_ATOMS: atom_id res chain seq x y z
N MET A 1 -1.17 -19.97 -43.31
CA MET A 1 -2.28 -20.08 -42.33
C MET A 1 -1.71 -19.60 -41.01
N ILE A 2 -2.03 -18.36 -40.62
CA ILE A 2 -1.40 -17.66 -39.50
C ILE A 2 -2.04 -18.18 -38.21
N ASP A 3 -1.23 -18.77 -37.33
CA ASP A 3 -1.63 -19.13 -35.97
C ASP A 3 -1.60 -17.85 -35.13
N GLN A 4 -2.67 -17.06 -35.24
CA GLN A 4 -2.83 -15.87 -34.42
C GLN A 4 -3.46 -16.29 -33.09
N PRO A 5 -2.78 -16.14 -31.94
CA PRO A 5 -3.41 -16.42 -30.66
C PRO A 5 -4.65 -15.54 -30.52
N PRO A 6 -5.74 -16.03 -29.91
CA PRO A 6 -6.99 -15.29 -29.82
C PRO A 6 -6.70 -13.92 -29.22
N SER A 7 -7.01 -12.85 -29.97
CA SER A 7 -6.95 -11.49 -29.47
C SER A 7 -7.68 -11.44 -28.14
N SER A 8 -6.94 -11.22 -27.05
CA SER A 8 -7.51 -11.10 -25.72
C SER A 8 -8.61 -10.03 -25.72
N ILE A 9 -9.82 -10.42 -25.34
CA ILE A 9 -10.94 -9.50 -25.12
C ILE A 9 -10.67 -8.83 -23.75
N GLY A 10 -9.78 -7.85 -23.71
CA GLY A 10 -9.39 -7.18 -22.48
C GLY A 10 -8.42 -6.02 -22.72
N PRO A 11 -8.26 -5.11 -21.74
CA PRO A 11 -7.29 -4.03 -21.85
C PRO A 11 -5.87 -4.60 -22.04
N GLU A 12 -5.06 -3.89 -22.82
CA GLU A 12 -3.66 -4.24 -23.03
C GLU A 12 -2.94 -4.35 -21.67
N ILE A 13 -2.26 -5.47 -21.46
CA ILE A 13 -1.51 -5.71 -20.23
C ILE A 13 -0.21 -4.91 -20.31
N PRO A 14 0.08 -4.02 -19.35
CA PRO A 14 1.33 -3.26 -19.35
C PRO A 14 2.55 -4.20 -19.36
N PRO A 15 3.63 -3.85 -20.08
CA PRO A 15 4.79 -4.73 -20.23
C PRO A 15 5.45 -5.09 -18.88
N ASP A 16 5.39 -4.19 -17.90
CA ASP A 16 5.97 -4.38 -16.57
C ASP A 16 5.12 -5.25 -15.63
N PHE A 17 3.90 -5.61 -16.02
CA PHE A 17 2.95 -6.33 -15.17
C PHE A 17 3.52 -7.67 -14.68
N ALA A 18 4.12 -8.45 -15.59
CA ALA A 18 4.62 -9.77 -15.27
C ALA A 18 5.76 -9.71 -14.24
N GLY A 19 6.71 -8.78 -14.43
CA GLY A 19 7.84 -8.58 -13.52
C GLY A 19 7.39 -8.12 -12.14
N LEU A 20 6.51 -7.13 -12.08
CA LEU A 20 5.98 -6.62 -10.81
C LEU A 20 5.16 -7.69 -10.06
N SER A 21 4.28 -8.41 -10.77
CA SER A 21 3.47 -9.48 -10.20
C SER A 21 4.33 -10.63 -9.64
N ALA A 22 5.39 -11.02 -10.36
CA ALA A 22 6.34 -12.02 -9.87
C ALA A 22 7.06 -11.54 -8.61
N ALA A 23 7.55 -10.30 -8.59
CA ALA A 23 8.24 -9.73 -7.43
C ALA A 23 7.35 -9.66 -6.19
N MET A 24 6.07 -9.27 -6.34
CA MET A 24 5.10 -9.27 -5.24
C MET A 24 4.83 -10.69 -4.73
N ARG A 25 4.52 -11.64 -5.62
CA ARG A 25 4.23 -13.02 -5.23
C ARG A 25 5.40 -13.68 -4.49
N ASN A 26 6.62 -13.50 -4.98
CA ASN A 26 7.82 -14.07 -4.35
C ASN A 26 8.02 -13.54 -2.93
N ALA A 27 7.84 -12.23 -2.71
CA ALA A 27 7.97 -11.64 -1.38
C ALA A 27 6.91 -12.17 -0.40
N PHE A 28 5.66 -12.32 -0.85
CA PHE A 28 4.59 -12.86 -0.02
C PHE A 28 4.83 -14.33 0.34
N ILE A 29 5.32 -15.13 -0.61
CA ILE A 29 5.69 -16.53 -0.35
C ILE A 29 6.84 -16.61 0.65
N ALA A 30 7.90 -15.81 0.47
CA ALA A 30 9.04 -15.79 1.39
C ALA A 30 8.62 -15.40 2.81
N PHE A 31 7.77 -14.38 2.94
CA PHE A 31 7.19 -13.98 4.22
C PHE A 31 6.35 -15.09 4.86
N ALA A 32 5.46 -15.73 4.09
CA ALA A 32 4.64 -16.81 4.62
C ALA A 32 5.49 -18.02 5.08
N ALA A 33 6.58 -18.30 4.38
CA ALA A 33 7.47 -19.42 4.68
C ALA A 33 8.41 -19.14 5.87
N THR A 34 8.89 -17.91 6.02
CA THR A 34 10.03 -17.61 6.93
C THR A 34 9.80 -16.43 7.88
N GLY A 35 8.77 -15.62 7.65
CA GLY A 35 8.57 -14.33 8.29
C GLY A 35 9.41 -13.19 7.70
N ASP A 36 10.31 -13.48 6.75
CA ASP A 36 11.15 -12.48 6.08
C ASP A 36 10.72 -12.29 4.60
N PRO A 37 10.20 -11.10 4.23
CA PRO A 37 9.85 -10.80 2.85
C PRO A 37 11.06 -10.37 1.98
N GLY A 38 12.26 -10.26 2.56
CA GLY A 38 13.49 -9.84 1.87
C GLY A 38 13.79 -8.34 1.94
N TRP A 39 13.19 -7.61 2.89
CA TRP A 39 13.53 -6.21 3.17
C TRP A 39 13.43 -5.88 4.66
N PRO A 40 14.06 -4.78 5.13
CA PRO A 40 14.08 -4.44 6.55
C PRO A 40 12.69 -4.33 7.18
N ARG A 41 12.58 -4.80 8.43
CA ARG A 41 11.37 -4.65 9.23
C ARG A 41 11.04 -3.16 9.39
N PHE A 42 9.74 -2.84 9.29
CA PHE A 42 9.29 -1.48 9.56
C PHE A 42 9.50 -1.11 11.04
N ASP A 43 10.13 0.03 11.26
CA ASP A 43 10.22 0.71 12.56
C ASP A 43 9.84 2.19 12.43
N THR A 44 9.62 2.85 13.57
CA THR A 44 9.20 4.26 13.63
C THR A 44 10.34 5.27 13.55
N THR A 45 11.58 4.82 13.48
CA THR A 45 12.77 5.66 13.34
C THR A 45 13.11 5.82 11.85
N GLU A 46 13.43 4.72 11.18
CA GLU A 46 13.86 4.68 9.78
C GLU A 46 12.68 4.61 8.82
N ARG A 47 11.57 3.98 9.24
CA ARG A 47 10.33 3.85 8.46
C ARG A 47 10.57 3.36 7.02
N ILE A 48 11.50 2.42 6.86
CA ILE A 48 11.82 1.82 5.56
C ILE A 48 10.58 1.07 5.05
N ARG A 49 10.30 1.25 3.76
CA ARG A 49 9.17 0.64 3.07
C ARG A 49 9.58 0.13 1.71
N ARG A 50 8.92 -0.95 1.29
CA ARG A 50 9.00 -1.49 -0.07
C ARG A 50 8.13 -0.64 -1.00
N ILE A 51 8.72 -0.13 -2.07
CA ILE A 51 8.02 0.56 -3.16
C ILE A 51 7.85 -0.42 -4.31
N TRP A 52 6.60 -0.66 -4.67
CA TRP A 52 6.23 -1.57 -5.76
C TRP A 52 6.28 -0.85 -7.10
N THR A 53 7.50 -0.68 -7.59
CA THR A 53 7.87 -0.28 -8.96
C THR A 53 8.46 -1.48 -9.70
N ASN A 54 8.77 -1.34 -10.99
CA ASN A 54 9.57 -2.31 -11.74
C ASN A 54 10.93 -1.70 -12.14
N PRO A 55 12.06 -2.07 -11.51
CA PRO A 55 12.19 -3.01 -10.40
C PRO A 55 11.71 -2.42 -9.06
N PRO A 56 11.38 -3.25 -8.04
CA PRO A 56 10.93 -2.74 -6.75
C PRO A 56 12.06 -2.05 -5.98
N GLY A 57 11.74 -0.91 -5.36
CA GLY A 57 12.69 -0.09 -4.59
C GLY A 57 12.48 -0.15 -3.09
N LEU A 58 13.43 0.42 -2.34
CA LEU A 58 13.28 0.78 -0.93
C LEU A 58 13.33 2.29 -0.80
N ASP A 59 12.55 2.81 0.12
CA ASP A 59 12.46 4.25 0.36
C ASP A 59 12.12 4.51 1.83
N SER A 60 12.52 5.67 2.34
CA SER A 60 12.29 6.12 3.71
C SER A 60 11.30 7.29 3.74
N ASP A 61 10.31 7.22 4.63
CA ASP A 61 9.58 8.39 5.17
C ASP A 61 8.91 9.39 4.18
N THR A 62 8.54 9.06 2.93
CA THR A 62 7.91 10.08 2.04
C THR A 62 6.52 10.57 2.47
N LEU A 63 5.91 9.93 3.46
CA LEU A 63 4.63 10.36 4.02
C LEU A 63 4.80 11.19 5.29
N SER A 64 6.02 11.66 5.61
CA SER A 64 6.30 12.49 6.79
C SER A 64 5.44 13.75 6.86
N THR A 65 5.34 14.51 5.77
CA THR A 65 4.48 15.70 5.67
C THR A 65 3.02 15.36 5.88
N SER A 66 2.52 14.32 5.21
CA SER A 66 1.13 13.85 5.37
C SER A 66 0.84 13.47 6.82
N ARG A 67 1.72 12.65 7.45
CA ARG A 67 1.60 12.28 8.85
C ARG A 67 1.52 13.48 9.78
N ARG A 68 2.33 14.52 9.56
CA ARG A 68 2.30 15.75 10.37
C ARG A 68 0.97 16.48 10.27
N ILE A 69 0.37 16.54 9.09
CA ILE A 69 -0.94 17.17 8.88
C ILE A 69 -2.02 16.37 9.64
N TRP A 70 -2.10 15.07 9.39
CA TRP A 70 -3.17 14.23 9.93
C TRP A 70 -3.01 13.86 11.42
N GLN A 71 -1.81 13.95 11.99
CA GLN A 71 -1.58 13.77 13.43
C GLN A 71 -2.05 14.98 14.27
N ARG A 72 -2.09 16.17 13.67
CA ARG A 72 -2.41 17.43 14.38
C ARG A 72 -3.90 17.68 14.54
N GLU A 73 -4.75 16.91 13.88
CA GLU A 73 -6.20 17.05 13.99
C GLU A 73 -6.75 15.97 14.94
N PRO A 74 -6.88 16.23 16.25
CA PRO A 74 -7.74 15.40 17.07
C PRO A 74 -9.16 15.54 16.53
N ARG A 75 -9.69 14.50 15.86
CA ARG A 75 -11.12 14.47 15.56
C ARG A 75 -11.86 14.69 16.88
N PRO A 76 -12.74 15.70 17.00
CA PRO A 76 -13.56 15.82 18.19
C PRO A 76 -14.34 14.50 18.34
N ARG A 77 -14.22 13.87 19.52
CA ARG A 77 -15.09 12.76 19.88
C ARG A 77 -16.50 13.32 19.82
N SER A 78 -17.34 12.79 18.93
CA SER A 78 -18.75 13.14 18.75
C SER A 78 -19.59 12.73 19.97
N ALA A 79 -19.18 13.11 21.18
CA ALA A 79 -19.84 12.84 22.43
C ALA A 79 -20.21 14.17 23.11
N GLU A 80 -20.84 15.07 22.35
CA GLU A 80 -21.51 16.24 22.93
C GLU A 80 -22.75 16.69 22.14
N LEU A 81 -23.26 15.86 21.23
CA LEU A 81 -24.58 16.05 20.62
C LEU A 81 -25.62 15.21 21.38
N GLY A 82 -25.75 15.47 22.68
CA GLY A 82 -26.50 14.60 23.57
C GLY A 82 -26.94 15.24 24.88
N ARG A 83 -27.38 16.50 24.86
CA ARG A 83 -28.45 17.04 25.73
C ARG A 83 -28.63 18.53 25.48
N ARG A 84 -29.66 18.90 24.74
CA ARG A 84 -30.38 20.16 24.99
C ARG A 84 -31.66 19.77 25.73
N PRO A 85 -31.87 20.18 27.00
CA PRO A 85 -33.19 20.05 27.59
C PRO A 85 -34.17 20.92 26.79
N HIS A 86 -35.27 20.31 26.35
CA HIS A 86 -36.43 21.04 25.84
C HIS A 86 -37.11 21.64 27.07
N THR A 87 -36.92 22.93 27.28
CA THR A 87 -37.72 23.68 28.25
C THR A 87 -38.98 24.14 27.51
N GLU A 88 -40.12 23.80 28.09
CA GLU A 88 -41.49 24.14 27.70
C GLU A 88 -41.73 25.65 27.50
#